data_AF-A0A961SZK7-F1
#
_entry.id   AF-A0A961SZK7-F1
#
_cell.length_a   1.000
_cell.length_b   1.000
_cell.length_c   1.000
_cell.angle_alpha   90.00
_cell.angle_beta   90.00
_cell.angle_gamma   90.00
#
_symmetry.space_group_name_H-M   'P 1'
#
loop_
_entity.id
_entity.type
_entity.pdbx_description
1 polymer ?
#
loop_
_entity_poly.entity_id
_entity_poly.type
_entity_poly.pdbx_seq_one_letter_code
_entity_poly.pdbx_strand_id
1 'polypeptide(L)'
;MKKARDNNGAEAALTSEADIRAIVSGNHGDPFSLLGVHENAGKLIARAFVAGAEHLEALTLKGKSCGKLVRRHDAGFFEGQLTIRKRQPVRYRCSNGGGEWMVADTYSFAPVLGPMDDYYIGEGRHLRLFDKLGAHPIHHEGIDGVHFAVWAPNASRVSVVGDFNDWDGRRHVMRLRRDTGIWEIFVPEIGVWRHYKYEIIDHSGNPLPLKADPFAFQSELRPETASIVAPPMSHQWGDQAHRDFWANADHRRQPVSIYEVHAGSWRKNGNGDFLTWDELADQLIPYVNDMGFTHIEFLPISEYPYDPSWGYQTTGLYAPTARFGDREGFARFVDGAHRAGIGVILDWVPAHFPTDAHGLAMFDGTALYEHADPRKGFHPDWNTAIYNFGRREVKSLLINNALFWAEMFHVDGLRVDAVASML
;
A
#
# COMPACT_ATOMS: atom_id res chain seq x y z
N MET A 1 39.92 -51.50 17.92
CA MET A 1 38.55 -51.04 18.24
C MET A 1 38.12 -49.99 17.23
N LYS A 2 37.32 -50.37 16.23
CA LYS A 2 36.63 -49.43 15.32
C LYS A 2 35.48 -48.80 16.11
N LYS A 3 35.53 -47.49 16.38
CA LYS A 3 34.35 -46.74 16.83
C LYS A 3 33.45 -46.54 15.61
N ALA A 4 32.33 -47.25 15.58
CA ALA A 4 31.22 -46.95 14.70
C ALA A 4 30.76 -45.51 14.98
N ARG A 5 30.69 -44.68 13.92
CA ARG A 5 29.93 -43.45 13.95
C ARG A 5 28.48 -43.86 13.73
N ASP A 6 27.69 -43.85 14.79
CA ASP A 6 26.24 -43.90 14.69
C ASP A 6 25.78 -42.62 13.97
N ASN A 7 25.56 -42.78 12.67
CA ASN A 7 25.00 -41.75 11.80
C ASN A 7 23.48 -41.91 11.86
N ASN A 8 22.88 -41.61 13.02
CA ASN A 8 21.45 -41.38 13.11
C ASN A 8 21.16 -40.04 12.42
N GLY A 9 20.99 -40.10 11.09
CA GLY A 9 20.43 -38.98 10.35
C GLY A 9 19.04 -38.69 10.91
N ALA A 10 18.90 -37.56 11.60
CA ALA A 10 17.60 -37.12 12.08
C ALA A 10 16.64 -37.04 10.88
N GLU A 11 15.54 -37.79 10.94
CA GLU A 11 14.47 -37.70 9.96
C GLU A 11 13.89 -36.28 10.00
N ALA A 12 13.68 -35.67 8.84
CA ALA A 12 13.10 -34.35 8.78
C ALA A 12 11.69 -34.38 9.36
N ALA A 13 11.42 -33.53 10.36
CA ALA A 13 10.10 -33.44 10.96
C ALA A 13 9.10 -32.90 9.93
N LEU A 14 8.07 -33.67 9.63
CA LEU A 14 6.96 -33.27 8.77
C LEU A 14 6.11 -32.20 9.47
N THR A 15 5.41 -31.37 8.70
CA THR A 15 4.47 -30.41 9.28
C THR A 15 3.32 -31.14 9.99
N SER A 16 2.92 -30.61 11.15
CA SER A 16 1.82 -31.15 11.93
C SER A 16 0.47 -30.95 11.22
N GLU A 17 -0.47 -31.88 11.42
CA GLU A 17 -1.82 -31.76 10.87
C GLU A 17 -2.56 -30.52 11.41
N ALA A 18 -2.20 -30.04 12.59
CA ALA A 18 -2.78 -28.81 13.16
C ALA A 18 -2.32 -27.58 12.36
N ASP A 19 -1.03 -27.48 12.05
CA ASP A 19 -0.47 -26.37 11.27
C ASP A 19 -0.99 -26.39 9.83
N ILE A 20 -1.08 -27.58 9.23
CA ILE A 20 -1.66 -27.75 7.89
C ILE A 20 -3.10 -27.21 7.88
N ARG A 21 -3.93 -27.61 8.85
CA ARG A 21 -5.31 -27.11 8.97
C ARG A 21 -5.36 -25.59 9.15
N ALA A 22 -4.48 -25.04 9.99
CA ALA A 22 -4.42 -23.60 10.22
C ALA A 22 -4.04 -22.82 8.95
N ILE A 23 -3.10 -23.31 8.13
CA ILE A 23 -2.74 -22.68 6.86
C ILE A 23 -3.92 -22.72 5.87
N VAL A 24 -4.49 -23.90 5.64
CA VAL A 24 -5.54 -24.06 4.61
C VAL A 24 -6.85 -23.34 4.98
N SER A 25 -7.10 -23.13 6.29
CA SER A 25 -8.21 -22.33 6.78
C SER A 25 -7.89 -20.84 6.92
N GLY A 26 -6.65 -20.42 6.63
CA GLY A 26 -6.16 -19.05 6.80
C GLY A 26 -5.87 -18.63 8.23
N ASN A 27 -6.03 -19.49 9.23
CA ASN A 27 -5.95 -19.11 10.65
C ASN A 27 -4.53 -19.19 11.26
N HIS A 28 -3.50 -19.39 10.43
CA HIS A 28 -2.13 -19.44 10.91
C HIS A 28 -1.56 -18.02 11.09
N GLY A 29 -1.13 -17.68 12.31
CA GLY A 29 -0.68 -16.32 12.66
C GLY A 29 0.71 -15.92 12.14
N ASP A 30 1.53 -16.88 11.73
CA ASP A 30 2.85 -16.61 11.12
C ASP A 30 3.18 -17.58 9.99
N PRO A 31 2.56 -17.45 8.80
CA PRO A 31 2.80 -18.39 7.70
C PRO A 31 4.26 -18.43 7.22
N PHE A 32 5.03 -17.35 7.39
CA PHE A 32 6.47 -17.31 7.04
C PHE A 32 7.33 -18.22 7.93
N SER A 33 6.88 -18.56 9.14
CA SER A 33 7.55 -19.55 9.99
C SER A 33 7.46 -20.98 9.42
N LEU A 34 6.52 -21.23 8.49
CA LEU A 34 6.18 -22.57 8.01
C LEU A 34 6.34 -22.72 6.50
N LEU A 35 5.67 -21.86 5.73
CA LEU A 35 5.69 -21.81 4.27
C LEU A 35 7.02 -21.26 3.76
N GLY A 36 7.35 -21.58 2.51
CA GLY A 36 8.61 -21.21 1.88
C GLY A 36 9.69 -22.28 2.05
N VAL A 37 10.95 -21.84 1.96
CA VAL A 37 12.13 -22.72 2.01
C VAL A 37 12.81 -22.60 3.38
N HIS A 38 12.85 -23.73 4.10
CA HIS A 38 13.36 -23.84 5.47
C HIS A 38 14.41 -24.93 5.61
N GLU A 39 15.34 -24.73 6.55
CA GLU A 39 16.27 -25.78 6.96
C GLU A 39 15.60 -26.70 8.00
N ASN A 40 15.73 -28.01 7.82
CA ASN A 40 15.20 -29.03 8.71
C ASN A 40 16.14 -30.25 8.66
N ALA A 41 16.73 -30.60 9.81
CA ALA A 41 17.70 -31.69 9.94
C ALA A 41 18.84 -31.66 8.90
N GLY A 42 19.39 -30.46 8.62
CA GLY A 42 20.49 -30.26 7.66
C GLY A 42 20.10 -30.38 6.18
N LYS A 43 18.80 -30.40 5.88
CA LYS A 43 18.22 -30.42 4.53
C LYS A 43 17.32 -29.21 4.33
N LEU A 44 17.16 -28.78 3.08
CA LEU A 44 16.19 -27.74 2.73
C LEU A 44 14.86 -28.39 2.35
N ILE A 45 13.77 -27.86 2.87
CA ILE A 45 12.40 -28.31 2.61
C ILE A 45 11.59 -27.13 2.10
N ALA A 46 10.83 -27.34 1.03
CA ALA A 46 9.80 -26.41 0.60
C ALA A 46 8.46 -26.82 1.22
N ARG A 47 7.72 -25.83 1.71
CA ARG A 47 6.31 -25.98 2.08
C ARG A 47 5.49 -24.91 1.36
N ALA A 48 4.44 -25.32 0.69
CA ALA A 48 3.65 -24.44 -0.16
C ALA A 48 2.16 -24.67 0.03
N PHE A 49 1.41 -23.58 0.00
CA PHE A 49 -0.04 -23.61 -0.13
C PHE A 49 -0.40 -23.05 -1.51
N VAL A 50 -0.81 -23.93 -2.42
CA VAL A 50 -1.22 -23.57 -3.78
C VAL A 50 -2.61 -24.16 -4.02
N ALA A 51 -3.63 -23.33 -3.80
CA ALA A 51 -5.02 -23.72 -3.95
C ALA A 51 -5.30 -24.25 -5.37
N GLY A 52 -6.02 -25.38 -5.46
CA GLY A 52 -6.39 -26.00 -6.73
C GLY A 52 -5.32 -26.87 -7.40
N ALA A 53 -4.08 -26.91 -6.89
CA ALA A 53 -3.06 -27.83 -7.39
C ALA A 53 -3.24 -29.25 -6.85
N GLU A 54 -2.91 -30.26 -7.67
CA GLU A 54 -2.86 -31.68 -7.29
C GLU A 54 -1.42 -32.22 -7.27
N HIS A 55 -0.56 -31.66 -8.11
CA HIS A 55 0.88 -31.97 -8.16
C HIS A 55 1.72 -30.69 -8.16
N LEU A 56 2.82 -30.70 -7.41
CA LEU A 56 3.78 -29.61 -7.33
C LEU A 56 5.22 -30.11 -7.51
N GLU A 57 5.94 -29.48 -8.42
CA GLU A 57 7.40 -29.61 -8.57
C GLU A 57 8.07 -28.26 -8.31
N ALA A 58 8.98 -28.21 -7.35
CA ALA A 58 9.81 -27.03 -7.09
C ALA A 58 10.92 -26.92 -8.13
N LEU A 59 11.09 -25.70 -8.65
CA LEU A 59 12.17 -25.28 -9.53
C LEU A 59 12.92 -24.11 -8.90
N THR A 60 14.20 -23.95 -9.19
CA THR A 60 14.89 -22.66 -8.97
C THR A 60 14.26 -21.58 -9.84
N LEU A 61 14.47 -20.29 -9.53
CA LEU A 61 13.99 -19.20 -10.41
C LEU A 61 14.50 -19.31 -11.86
N LYS A 62 15.64 -19.97 -12.08
CA LYS A 62 16.21 -20.27 -13.41
C LYS A 62 15.53 -21.46 -14.13
N GLY A 63 14.50 -22.05 -13.55
CA GLY A 63 13.74 -23.16 -14.14
C GLY A 63 14.34 -24.56 -13.93
N LYS A 64 15.38 -24.72 -13.12
CA LYS A 64 15.97 -26.03 -12.83
C LYS A 64 15.16 -26.75 -11.76
N SER A 65 14.66 -27.95 -12.07
CA SER A 65 13.98 -28.81 -11.08
C SER A 65 14.88 -29.06 -9.87
N CYS A 66 14.29 -28.85 -8.69
CA CYS A 66 14.97 -29.01 -7.41
C CYS A 66 14.21 -29.87 -6.40
N GLY A 67 12.96 -30.26 -6.63
CA GLY A 67 12.27 -31.25 -5.78
C GLY A 67 10.82 -31.49 -6.20
N LYS A 68 10.28 -32.67 -5.91
CA LYS A 68 8.84 -32.96 -6.01
C LYS A 68 8.22 -32.87 -4.62
N LEU A 69 7.09 -32.18 -4.50
CA LEU A 69 6.43 -32.00 -3.21
C LEU A 69 5.25 -32.97 -3.10
N VAL A 70 5.08 -33.56 -1.92
CA VAL A 70 3.99 -34.46 -1.61
C VAL A 70 2.80 -33.63 -1.16
N ARG A 71 1.63 -33.89 -1.76
CA ARG A 71 0.36 -33.31 -1.31
C ARG A 71 0.01 -33.89 0.05
N ARG A 72 -0.07 -33.04 1.07
CA ARG A 72 -0.46 -33.43 2.44
C ARG A 72 -1.90 -33.07 2.78
N HIS A 73 -2.52 -32.20 1.98
CA HIS A 73 -3.93 -31.83 2.16
C HIS A 73 -4.60 -31.49 0.83
N ASP A 74 -5.86 -31.87 0.67
CA ASP A 74 -6.60 -31.69 -0.59
C ASP A 74 -6.88 -30.23 -0.95
N ALA A 75 -6.91 -29.34 0.05
CA ALA A 75 -7.00 -27.89 -0.20
C ALA A 75 -5.75 -27.30 -0.90
N GLY A 76 -4.68 -28.08 -1.09
CA GLY A 76 -3.48 -27.65 -1.82
C GLY A 76 -2.28 -27.34 -0.92
N PHE A 77 -2.13 -28.05 0.21
CA PHE A 77 -0.90 -27.98 1.01
C PHE A 77 0.09 -29.05 0.55
N PHE A 78 1.33 -28.63 0.33
CA PHE A 78 2.42 -29.47 -0.17
C PHE A 78 3.68 -29.28 0.65
N GLU A 79 4.46 -30.33 0.82
CA GLU A 79 5.80 -30.25 1.38
C GLU A 79 6.75 -31.26 0.74
N GLY A 80 8.04 -30.94 0.68
CA GLY A 80 9.03 -31.84 0.09
C GLY A 80 10.46 -31.36 0.26
N GLN A 81 11.39 -32.31 0.31
CA GLN A 81 12.81 -32.02 0.36
C GLN A 81 13.31 -31.45 -0.99
N LEU A 82 14.13 -30.42 -0.92
CA LEU A 82 14.81 -29.83 -2.06
C LEU A 82 16.26 -30.35 -2.18
N THR A 83 16.74 -30.37 -3.41
CA THR A 83 18.11 -30.76 -3.79
C THR A 83 19.08 -29.57 -3.85
N ILE A 84 18.59 -28.34 -3.67
CA ILE A 84 19.44 -27.15 -3.53
C ILE A 84 20.24 -27.19 -2.23
N ARG A 85 21.43 -26.56 -2.23
CA ARG A 85 22.35 -26.54 -1.07
C ARG A 85 22.29 -25.25 -0.25
N LYS A 86 21.70 -24.20 -0.80
CA LYS A 86 21.55 -22.89 -0.15
C LYS A 86 20.12 -22.42 -0.31
N ARG A 87 19.57 -21.80 0.74
CA ARG A 87 18.26 -21.13 0.69
C ARG A 87 18.29 -20.09 -0.42
N GLN A 88 17.28 -20.10 -1.26
CA GLN A 88 17.06 -19.15 -2.34
C GLN A 88 15.57 -19.17 -2.70
N PRO A 89 15.05 -18.12 -3.35
CA PRO A 89 13.71 -18.14 -3.86
C PRO A 89 13.47 -19.28 -4.86
N VAL A 90 12.27 -19.85 -4.83
CA VAL A 90 11.84 -20.94 -5.71
C VAL A 90 10.53 -20.60 -6.40
N ARG A 91 10.18 -21.40 -7.41
CA ARG A 91 8.88 -21.39 -8.06
C ARG A 91 8.37 -22.81 -8.22
N TYR A 92 7.07 -22.96 -8.38
CA TYR A 92 6.41 -24.25 -8.50
C TYR A 92 5.84 -24.40 -9.89
N ARG A 93 6.11 -25.56 -10.51
CA ARG A 93 5.30 -26.11 -11.60
C ARG A 93 4.14 -26.87 -10.97
N CYS A 94 2.95 -26.37 -11.19
CA CYS A 94 1.70 -26.87 -10.61
C CYS A 94 0.87 -27.53 -11.69
N SER A 95 0.18 -28.61 -11.36
CA SER A 95 -0.82 -29.20 -12.27
C SER A 95 -1.99 -29.80 -11.53
N ASN A 96 -3.12 -29.88 -12.24
CA ASN A 96 -4.32 -30.61 -11.87
C ASN A 96 -4.99 -31.16 -13.15
N GLY A 97 -6.16 -31.79 -13.01
CA GLY A 97 -6.94 -32.27 -14.17
C GLY A 97 -7.32 -31.21 -15.23
N GLY A 98 -7.21 -29.91 -14.92
CA GLY A 98 -7.51 -28.81 -15.84
C GLY A 98 -6.30 -28.24 -16.60
N GLY A 99 -5.07 -28.53 -16.18
CA GLY A 99 -3.86 -28.07 -16.87
C GLY A 99 -2.63 -27.90 -15.98
N GLU A 100 -1.58 -27.30 -16.54
CA GLU A 100 -0.32 -26.95 -15.88
C GLU A 100 -0.13 -25.43 -15.84
N TRP A 101 0.41 -24.91 -14.75
CA TRP A 101 0.77 -23.50 -14.59
C TRP A 101 2.02 -23.33 -13.71
N MET A 102 2.59 -22.13 -13.72
CA MET A 102 3.73 -21.75 -12.90
C MET A 102 3.33 -20.73 -11.85
N VAL A 103 3.93 -20.80 -10.66
CA VAL A 103 3.77 -19.79 -9.61
C VAL A 103 5.08 -19.62 -8.84
N ALA A 104 5.56 -18.38 -8.69
CA ALA A 104 6.68 -18.09 -7.80
C ALA A 104 6.27 -18.18 -6.32
N ASP A 105 7.15 -18.69 -5.46
CA ASP A 105 6.85 -18.88 -4.04
C ASP A 105 7.06 -17.59 -3.23
N THR A 106 5.97 -16.88 -2.96
CA THR A 106 5.90 -15.68 -2.12
C THR A 106 6.62 -15.84 -0.76
N TYR A 107 6.56 -17.03 -0.15
CA TYR A 107 7.11 -17.26 1.19
C TYR A 107 8.60 -17.65 1.19
N SER A 108 9.21 -17.81 0.01
CA SER A 108 10.63 -18.09 -0.12
C SER A 108 11.54 -16.84 -0.07
N PHE A 109 10.95 -15.65 -0.21
CA PHE A 109 11.67 -14.36 -0.23
C PHE A 109 11.97 -13.83 1.18
N ALA A 110 13.11 -13.14 1.31
CA ALA A 110 13.51 -12.42 2.51
C ALA A 110 12.66 -11.15 2.74
N PRO A 111 12.63 -10.60 3.97
CA PRO A 111 12.11 -9.27 4.24
C PRO A 111 12.63 -8.20 3.29
N VAL A 112 11.72 -7.30 2.87
CA VAL A 112 12.09 -6.10 2.10
C VAL A 112 12.44 -4.98 3.09
N LEU A 113 11.64 -4.81 4.14
CA LEU A 113 11.96 -3.88 5.23
C LEU A 113 13.10 -4.43 6.10
N GLY A 114 14.07 -3.56 6.40
CA GLY A 114 15.24 -3.86 7.22
C GLY A 114 15.18 -3.27 8.63
N PRO A 115 16.17 -3.58 9.50
CA PRO A 115 16.20 -3.08 10.88
C PRO A 115 16.25 -1.55 11.00
N MET A 116 16.80 -0.86 9.99
CA MET A 116 16.85 0.60 9.99
C MET A 116 15.48 1.21 9.68
N ASP A 117 14.69 0.58 8.81
CA ASP A 117 13.31 0.97 8.57
C ASP A 117 12.51 0.82 9.87
N ASP A 118 12.65 -0.32 10.57
CA ASP A 118 11.98 -0.56 11.86
C ASP A 118 12.31 0.51 12.90
N TYR A 119 13.60 0.86 13.01
CA TYR A 119 14.05 1.88 13.95
C TYR A 119 13.41 3.25 13.70
N TYR A 120 13.45 3.76 12.46
CA TYR A 120 12.91 5.08 12.13
C TYR A 120 11.38 5.13 12.19
N ILE A 121 10.72 4.03 11.83
CA ILE A 121 9.27 3.89 11.95
C ILE A 121 8.90 3.89 13.43
N GLY A 122 9.55 3.06 14.24
CA GLY A 122 9.32 2.97 15.68
C GLY A 122 9.53 4.31 16.37
N GLU A 123 10.54 5.09 15.99
CA GLU A 123 10.80 6.43 16.53
C GLU A 123 9.85 7.53 15.99
N GLY A 124 9.05 7.24 14.96
CA GLY A 124 8.16 8.22 14.33
C GLY A 124 8.92 9.36 13.65
N ARG A 125 10.12 9.07 13.14
CA ARG A 125 11.02 10.03 12.50
C ARG A 125 11.29 9.73 11.03
N HIS A 126 10.65 8.70 10.50
CA HIS A 126 10.74 8.39 9.08
C HIS A 126 9.95 9.44 8.28
N LEU A 127 10.64 10.34 7.57
CA LEU A 127 10.02 11.43 6.80
C LEU A 127 9.62 11.04 5.37
N ARG A 128 9.93 9.80 4.96
CA ARG A 128 9.56 9.23 3.66
C ARG A 128 8.90 7.86 3.77
N LEU A 129 7.99 7.70 4.75
CA LEU A 129 7.22 6.46 4.96
C LEU A 129 6.52 6.00 3.68
N PHE A 130 6.11 6.93 2.83
CA PHE A 130 5.51 6.63 1.55
C PHE A 130 6.43 5.88 0.59
N ASP A 131 7.76 5.83 0.81
CA ASP A 131 8.67 4.95 0.05
C ASP A 131 8.68 3.49 0.55
N LYS A 132 8.00 3.20 1.68
CA LYS A 132 8.11 1.93 2.41
C LYS A 132 6.76 1.28 2.70
N LEU A 133 5.77 2.09 3.07
CA LEU A 133 4.37 1.68 3.25
C LEU A 133 3.60 1.88 1.95
N GLY A 134 2.51 1.14 1.79
CA GLY A 134 1.76 1.10 0.55
C GLY A 134 2.17 -0.08 -0.33
N ALA A 135 1.97 0.05 -1.64
CA ALA A 135 2.36 -0.93 -2.65
C ALA A 135 3.44 -0.38 -3.59
N HIS A 136 4.57 -1.09 -3.68
CA HIS A 136 5.76 -0.68 -4.41
C HIS A 136 6.21 -1.75 -5.40
N PRO A 137 6.12 -1.50 -6.73
CA PRO A 137 6.78 -2.35 -7.72
C PRO A 137 8.30 -2.32 -7.51
N ILE A 138 8.90 -3.48 -7.23
CA ILE A 138 10.35 -3.59 -6.95
C ILE A 138 10.94 -4.84 -7.61
N HIS A 139 12.26 -4.81 -7.82
CA HIS A 139 13.06 -5.99 -8.14
C HIS A 139 13.66 -6.55 -6.84
N HIS A 140 13.25 -7.75 -6.43
CA HIS A 140 13.68 -8.35 -5.16
C HIS A 140 14.17 -9.79 -5.36
N GLU A 141 15.37 -10.08 -4.87
CA GLU A 141 16.05 -11.38 -4.96
C GLU A 141 15.98 -12.07 -6.35
N GLY A 142 16.07 -11.28 -7.43
CA GLY A 142 16.19 -11.78 -8.80
C GLY A 142 14.87 -11.89 -9.57
N ILE A 143 13.77 -11.33 -9.05
CA ILE A 143 12.48 -11.28 -9.76
C ILE A 143 11.76 -9.95 -9.50
N ASP A 144 10.96 -9.52 -10.47
CA ASP A 144 10.06 -8.38 -10.31
C ASP A 144 8.78 -8.81 -9.58
N GLY A 145 8.23 -7.90 -8.79
CA GLY A 145 7.00 -8.10 -8.04
C GLY A 145 6.58 -6.82 -7.35
N VAL A 146 5.67 -6.94 -6.38
CA VAL A 146 5.18 -5.81 -5.59
C VAL A 146 5.39 -6.09 -4.12
N HIS A 147 6.02 -5.16 -3.43
CA HIS A 147 6.09 -5.12 -1.97
C HIS A 147 4.89 -4.37 -1.43
N PHE A 148 4.17 -4.98 -0.49
CA PHE A 148 3.08 -4.37 0.25
C PHE A 148 3.48 -4.22 1.71
N ALA A 149 3.17 -3.09 2.31
CA ALA A 149 3.32 -2.90 3.75
C ALA A 149 2.23 -1.98 4.34
N VAL A 150 1.67 -2.39 5.48
CA VAL A 150 0.58 -1.70 6.17
C VAL A 150 0.73 -1.78 7.68
N TRP A 151 0.37 -0.71 8.38
CA TRP A 151 0.39 -0.65 9.84
C TRP A 151 -0.94 -1.13 10.42
N ALA A 152 -0.92 -2.24 11.17
CA ALA A 152 -2.10 -2.84 11.81
C ALA A 152 -1.67 -3.64 13.04
N PRO A 153 -1.15 -2.98 14.09
CA PRO A 153 -0.45 -3.63 15.20
C PRO A 153 -1.32 -4.60 16.02
N ASN A 154 -2.64 -4.38 16.06
CA ASN A 154 -3.56 -5.20 16.87
C ASN A 154 -4.24 -6.32 16.07
N ALA A 155 -4.02 -6.37 14.75
CA ALA A 155 -4.55 -7.44 13.92
C ALA A 155 -3.94 -8.79 14.31
N SER A 156 -4.73 -9.86 14.26
CA SER A 156 -4.22 -11.23 14.39
C SER A 156 -3.71 -11.80 13.06
N ARG A 157 -4.23 -11.26 11.94
CA ARG A 157 -3.81 -11.61 10.58
C ARG A 157 -4.06 -10.44 9.65
N VAL A 158 -3.12 -10.19 8.73
CA VAL A 158 -3.33 -9.31 7.58
C VAL A 158 -2.94 -10.06 6.31
N SER A 159 -3.74 -9.91 5.27
CA SER A 159 -3.48 -10.50 3.95
C SER A 159 -3.69 -9.44 2.88
N VAL A 160 -2.86 -9.45 1.84
CA VAL A 160 -3.14 -8.67 0.63
C VAL A 160 -4.06 -9.48 -0.27
N VAL A 161 -5.20 -8.89 -0.66
CA VAL A 161 -6.20 -9.51 -1.54
C VAL A 161 -6.41 -8.66 -2.77
N GLY A 162 -6.63 -9.28 -3.93
CA GLY A 162 -6.79 -8.56 -5.18
C GLY A 162 -7.13 -9.47 -6.35
N ASP A 163 -7.18 -8.87 -7.54
CA ASP A 163 -7.43 -9.58 -8.80
C ASP A 163 -6.46 -10.74 -9.05
N PHE A 164 -5.19 -10.58 -8.65
CA PHE A 164 -4.12 -11.57 -8.81
C PHE A 164 -4.25 -12.81 -7.91
N ASN A 165 -5.18 -12.81 -6.95
CA ASN A 165 -5.37 -13.93 -6.04
C ASN A 165 -6.84 -14.29 -5.79
N ASP A 166 -7.74 -13.89 -6.70
CA ASP A 166 -9.18 -14.10 -6.63
C ASP A 166 -9.82 -13.53 -5.35
N TRP A 167 -9.22 -12.48 -4.79
CA TRP A 167 -9.59 -11.90 -3.50
C TRP A 167 -9.55 -12.89 -2.32
N ASP A 168 -8.75 -13.96 -2.41
CA ASP A 168 -8.63 -15.00 -1.38
C ASP A 168 -7.53 -14.66 -0.34
N GLY A 169 -7.95 -14.21 0.84
CA GLY A 169 -7.06 -13.84 1.94
C GLY A 169 -6.17 -14.96 2.48
N ARG A 170 -6.40 -16.22 2.11
CA ARG A 170 -5.54 -17.34 2.54
C ARG A 170 -4.24 -17.44 1.75
N ARG A 171 -4.15 -16.81 0.56
CA ARG A 171 -3.04 -17.01 -0.38
C ARG A 171 -1.82 -16.12 -0.11
N HIS A 172 -2.05 -14.90 0.36
CA HIS A 172 -1.00 -13.89 0.54
C HIS A 172 -1.06 -13.24 1.93
N VAL A 173 -1.06 -14.10 2.96
CA VAL A 173 -0.96 -13.67 4.36
C VAL A 173 0.42 -13.04 4.60
N MET A 174 0.42 -11.85 5.18
CA MET A 174 1.59 -10.99 5.39
C MET A 174 2.37 -11.39 6.65
N ARG A 175 3.64 -10.98 6.73
CA ARG A 175 4.49 -11.14 7.92
C ARG A 175 4.34 -9.94 8.84
N LEU A 176 4.07 -10.18 10.12
CA LEU A 176 4.11 -9.14 11.16
C LEU A 176 5.55 -8.84 11.62
N ARG A 177 5.95 -7.58 11.49
CA ARG A 177 7.14 -6.99 12.10
C ARG A 177 6.79 -6.52 13.51
N ARG A 178 7.09 -7.37 14.50
CA ARG A 178 6.61 -7.22 15.88
C ARG A 178 7.00 -5.90 16.55
N ASP A 179 8.17 -5.37 16.24
CA ASP A 179 8.68 -4.15 16.88
C ASP A 179 7.96 -2.87 16.42
N THR A 180 7.33 -2.90 15.25
CA THR A 180 6.65 -1.74 14.64
C THR A 180 5.14 -1.93 14.45
N GLY A 181 4.65 -3.17 14.47
CA GLY A 181 3.26 -3.47 14.14
C GLY A 181 2.94 -3.37 12.65
N ILE A 182 3.97 -3.32 11.80
CA ILE A 182 3.82 -3.33 10.34
C ILE A 182 3.68 -4.77 9.86
N TRP A 183 2.74 -4.98 8.96
CA TRP A 183 2.62 -6.19 8.16
C TRP A 183 3.26 -5.94 6.81
N GLU A 184 4.11 -6.85 6.32
CA GLU A 184 4.67 -6.75 4.97
C GLU A 184 4.66 -8.08 4.20
N ILE A 185 4.65 -8.01 2.88
CA ILE A 185 4.86 -9.14 1.98
C ILE A 185 5.43 -8.67 0.64
N PHE A 186 6.28 -9.49 0.02
CA PHE A 186 6.66 -9.31 -1.38
C PHE A 186 5.94 -10.38 -2.21
N VAL A 187 5.10 -9.95 -3.15
CA VAL A 187 4.38 -10.85 -4.06
C VAL A 187 5.09 -10.83 -5.42
N PRO A 188 5.74 -11.93 -5.82
CA PRO A 188 6.47 -12.01 -7.08
C PRO A 188 5.52 -12.08 -8.29
N GLU A 189 5.99 -11.65 -9.46
CA GLU A 189 5.33 -11.81 -10.76
C GLU A 189 3.95 -11.12 -10.88
N ILE A 190 3.60 -10.25 -9.94
CA ILE A 190 2.53 -9.26 -10.10
C ILE A 190 3.14 -7.89 -10.40
N GLY A 191 2.35 -7.01 -11.02
CA GLY A 191 2.81 -5.72 -11.52
C GLY A 191 1.90 -4.57 -11.16
N VAL A 192 2.11 -3.46 -11.85
CA VAL A 192 1.31 -2.24 -11.78
C VAL A 192 -0.12 -2.46 -12.27
N TRP A 193 -1.03 -1.55 -11.93
CA TRP A 193 -2.46 -1.56 -12.28
C TRP A 193 -3.29 -2.66 -11.62
N ARG A 194 -2.69 -3.43 -10.71
CA ARG A 194 -3.40 -4.44 -9.93
C ARG A 194 -4.27 -3.79 -8.87
N HIS A 195 -5.52 -4.25 -8.80
CA HIS A 195 -6.49 -3.82 -7.80
C HIS A 195 -6.27 -4.64 -6.54
N TYR A 196 -6.15 -3.99 -5.39
CA TYR A 196 -5.90 -4.65 -4.13
C TYR A 196 -6.55 -3.95 -2.94
N LYS A 197 -6.74 -4.73 -1.87
CA LYS A 197 -7.12 -4.28 -0.52
C LYS A 197 -6.38 -5.12 0.52
N TYR A 198 -6.50 -4.72 1.77
CA TYR A 198 -6.11 -5.54 2.90
C TYR A 198 -7.32 -6.26 3.50
N GLU A 199 -7.23 -7.59 3.61
CA GLU A 199 -8.10 -8.38 4.48
C GLU A 199 -7.46 -8.44 5.87
N ILE A 200 -8.19 -7.96 6.87
CA ILE A 200 -7.70 -7.86 8.25
C ILE A 200 -8.61 -8.69 9.16
N ILE A 201 -7.99 -9.53 9.98
CA ILE A 201 -8.66 -10.23 11.08
C ILE A 201 -8.26 -9.54 12.38
N ASP A 202 -9.25 -9.13 13.17
CA ASP A 202 -9.01 -8.49 14.47
C ASP A 202 -8.38 -9.45 15.49
N HIS A 203 -8.02 -8.93 16.67
CA HIS A 203 -7.42 -9.74 17.73
C HIS A 203 -8.35 -10.86 18.27
N SER A 204 -9.66 -10.75 18.04
CA SER A 204 -10.69 -11.70 18.47
C SER A 204 -10.99 -12.77 17.42
N GLY A 205 -10.34 -12.71 16.25
CA GLY A 205 -10.54 -13.66 15.16
C GLY A 205 -11.68 -13.30 14.21
N ASN A 206 -12.25 -12.09 14.30
CA ASN A 206 -13.32 -11.66 13.40
C ASN A 206 -12.75 -10.99 12.15
N PRO A 207 -13.29 -11.30 10.95
CA PRO A 207 -12.95 -10.56 9.75
C PRO A 207 -13.52 -9.14 9.80
N LEU A 208 -12.68 -8.16 9.48
CA LEU A 208 -13.08 -6.77 9.29
C LEU A 208 -13.49 -6.54 7.82
N PRO A 209 -14.22 -5.44 7.53
CA PRO A 209 -14.41 -4.99 6.15
C PRO A 209 -13.07 -4.83 5.43
N LEU A 210 -13.01 -5.18 4.14
CA LEU A 210 -11.80 -4.99 3.35
C LEU A 210 -11.38 -3.52 3.36
N LYS A 211 -10.12 -3.27 3.69
CA LYS A 211 -9.55 -1.94 3.82
C LYS A 211 -8.82 -1.51 2.55
N ALA A 212 -9.11 -0.30 2.10
CA ALA A 212 -8.25 0.40 1.16
C ALA A 212 -6.89 0.68 1.84
N ASP A 213 -5.83 0.78 1.05
CA ASP A 213 -4.50 1.05 1.55
C ASP A 213 -4.38 2.51 2.02
N PRO A 214 -4.03 2.77 3.30
CA PRO A 214 -3.81 4.12 3.80
C PRO A 214 -2.73 4.90 3.04
N PHE A 215 -1.80 4.20 2.39
CA PHE A 215 -0.71 4.72 1.57
C PHE A 215 -0.91 4.44 0.07
N ALA A 216 -2.14 4.20 -0.39
CA ALA A 216 -2.43 4.07 -1.81
C ALA A 216 -1.99 5.31 -2.58
N PHE A 217 -1.25 5.12 -3.68
CA PHE A 217 -0.90 6.20 -4.62
C PHE A 217 -1.92 6.38 -5.75
N GLN A 218 -2.83 5.43 -5.88
CA GLN A 218 -3.92 5.44 -6.84
C GLN A 218 -5.08 4.59 -6.31
N SER A 219 -6.30 4.98 -6.68
CA SER A 219 -7.54 4.33 -6.27
C SER A 219 -8.45 4.11 -7.47
N GLU A 220 -9.40 3.20 -7.34
CA GLU A 220 -10.52 3.11 -8.28
C GLU A 220 -11.40 4.37 -8.25
N LEU A 221 -12.08 4.64 -9.36
CA LEU A 221 -13.09 5.68 -9.39
C LEU A 221 -14.30 5.28 -8.52
N ARG A 222 -14.69 6.15 -7.60
CA ARG A 222 -15.90 5.98 -6.78
C ARG A 222 -17.14 5.61 -7.63
N PRO A 223 -18.01 4.70 -7.17
CA PRO A 223 -18.13 4.19 -5.79
C PRO A 223 -17.21 3.02 -5.46
N GLU A 224 -16.37 2.57 -6.40
CA GLU A 224 -15.39 1.53 -6.13
C GLU A 224 -14.28 2.02 -5.18
N THR A 225 -13.59 1.10 -4.53
CA THR A 225 -12.80 1.40 -3.31
C THR A 225 -11.49 0.62 -3.21
N ALA A 226 -11.11 -0.17 -4.22
CA ALA A 226 -9.80 -0.80 -4.20
C ALA A 226 -8.70 0.22 -4.45
N SER A 227 -7.57 -0.03 -3.80
CA SER A 227 -6.32 0.64 -4.14
C SER A 227 -5.74 0.00 -5.40
N ILE A 228 -4.97 0.77 -6.15
CA ILE A 228 -4.32 0.32 -7.39
C ILE A 228 -2.81 0.43 -7.21
N VAL A 229 -2.08 -0.64 -7.55
CA VAL A 229 -0.61 -0.61 -7.58
C VAL A 229 -0.16 0.39 -8.64
N ALA A 230 0.27 1.57 -8.22
CA ALA A 230 0.67 2.63 -9.13
C ALA A 230 2.00 2.30 -9.83
N PRO A 231 2.15 2.63 -11.13
CA PRO A 231 3.48 2.62 -11.76
C PRO A 231 4.40 3.66 -11.11
N PRO A 232 5.73 3.45 -11.14
CA PRO A 232 6.67 4.52 -10.81
C PRO A 232 6.39 5.79 -11.61
N MET A 233 6.62 6.97 -11.03
CA MET A 233 6.46 8.23 -11.75
C MET A 233 7.44 8.25 -12.93
N SER A 234 6.91 8.51 -14.13
CA SER A 234 7.66 8.65 -15.38
C SER A 234 7.69 10.08 -15.91
N HIS A 235 6.81 10.95 -15.39
CA HIS A 235 6.79 12.37 -15.72
C HIS A 235 8.16 13.04 -15.52
N GLN A 236 8.60 13.78 -16.54
CA GLN A 236 9.82 14.58 -16.51
C GLN A 236 9.44 16.04 -16.25
N TRP A 237 9.76 16.52 -15.06
CA TRP A 237 9.50 17.90 -14.65
C TRP A 237 10.31 18.92 -15.45
N GLY A 238 9.66 20.00 -15.86
CA GLY A 238 10.22 21.18 -16.52
C GLY A 238 10.17 22.45 -15.65
N ASP A 239 9.90 22.31 -14.35
CA ASP A 239 9.58 23.39 -13.42
C ASP A 239 10.78 23.97 -12.65
N GLN A 240 12.01 23.59 -13.00
CA GLN A 240 13.21 23.95 -12.25
C GLN A 240 13.34 25.46 -12.00
N ALA A 241 13.00 26.30 -12.99
CA ALA A 241 13.08 27.75 -12.85
C ALA A 241 12.12 28.32 -11.79
N HIS A 242 10.91 27.76 -11.68
CA HIS A 242 9.92 28.14 -10.65
C HIS A 242 10.42 27.75 -9.26
N ARG A 243 10.92 26.52 -9.13
CA ARG A 243 11.47 26.00 -7.86
C ARG A 243 12.70 26.78 -7.41
N ASP A 244 13.61 27.11 -8.33
CA ASP A 244 14.80 27.92 -8.06
C ASP A 244 14.42 29.34 -7.59
N PHE A 245 13.37 29.93 -8.18
CA PHE A 245 12.85 31.22 -7.74
C PHE A 245 12.35 31.13 -6.29
N TRP A 246 11.44 30.19 -5.98
CA TRP A 246 10.84 30.08 -4.65
C TRP A 246 11.81 29.62 -3.56
N ALA A 247 12.87 28.89 -3.92
CA ALA A 247 13.95 28.55 -2.99
C ALA A 247 14.73 29.77 -2.49
N ASN A 248 14.74 30.87 -3.25
CA ASN A 248 15.55 32.07 -2.96
C ASN A 248 14.71 33.31 -2.62
N ALA A 249 13.43 33.34 -2.98
CA ALA A 249 12.55 34.49 -2.75
C ALA A 249 12.17 34.65 -1.26
N ASP A 250 12.04 35.90 -0.77
CA ASP A 250 11.30 36.17 0.48
C ASP A 250 9.80 36.09 0.17
N HIS A 251 9.17 34.97 0.54
CA HIS A 251 7.77 34.66 0.23
C HIS A 251 6.81 35.76 0.70
N ARG A 252 7.10 36.42 1.83
CA ARG A 252 6.25 37.47 2.41
C ARG A 252 6.25 38.77 1.61
N ARG A 253 7.15 38.88 0.63
CA ARG A 253 7.33 40.07 -0.21
C ARG A 253 6.92 39.82 -1.66
N GLN A 254 6.46 38.62 -1.98
CA GLN A 254 5.89 38.29 -3.28
C GLN A 254 4.39 38.57 -3.30
N PRO A 255 3.82 38.96 -4.45
CA PRO A 255 2.37 39.09 -4.59
C PRO A 255 1.70 37.71 -4.49
N VAL A 256 0.73 37.59 -3.59
CA VAL A 256 -0.10 36.38 -3.46
C VAL A 256 -1.56 36.78 -3.76
N SER A 257 -2.04 36.34 -4.92
CA SER A 257 -3.44 36.45 -5.32
C SER A 257 -3.88 35.07 -5.80
N ILE A 258 -4.85 34.49 -5.08
CA ILE A 258 -5.23 33.09 -5.20
C ILE A 258 -6.57 32.97 -5.92
N TYR A 259 -6.63 32.11 -6.93
CA TYR A 259 -7.89 31.66 -7.53
C TYR A 259 -8.26 30.30 -6.93
N GLU A 260 -9.23 30.28 -6.02
CA GLU A 260 -9.72 29.05 -5.37
C GLU A 260 -10.63 28.27 -6.33
N VAL A 261 -10.39 26.96 -6.46
CA VAL A 261 -11.01 26.10 -7.46
C VAL A 261 -11.47 24.78 -6.84
N HIS A 262 -12.74 24.45 -7.03
CA HIS A 262 -13.20 23.06 -6.95
C HIS A 262 -13.09 22.41 -8.33
N ALA A 263 -12.10 21.54 -8.52
CA ALA A 263 -11.77 20.94 -9.83
C ALA A 263 -12.97 20.25 -10.50
N GLY A 264 -13.84 19.60 -9.71
CA GLY A 264 -14.99 18.87 -10.24
C GLY A 264 -16.17 19.71 -10.72
N SER A 265 -16.18 21.02 -10.41
CA SER A 265 -17.29 21.92 -10.74
C SER A 265 -16.89 23.23 -11.41
N TRP A 266 -15.59 23.51 -11.58
CA TRP A 266 -15.14 24.69 -12.32
C TRP A 266 -15.70 24.71 -13.74
N ARG A 267 -15.59 23.57 -14.44
CA ARG A 267 -16.17 23.35 -15.76
C ARG A 267 -16.36 21.85 -16.00
N LYS A 268 -17.32 21.50 -16.86
CA LYS A 268 -17.52 20.14 -17.37
C LYS A 268 -16.98 20.04 -18.80
N ASN A 269 -16.56 18.85 -19.21
CA ASN A 269 -16.19 18.61 -20.61
C ASN A 269 -17.43 18.65 -21.53
N GLY A 270 -17.23 18.50 -22.84
CA GLY A 270 -18.31 18.53 -23.84
C GLY A 270 -19.38 17.45 -23.66
N ASN A 271 -19.11 16.39 -22.88
CA ASN A 271 -20.04 15.31 -22.58
C ASN A 271 -20.78 15.50 -21.25
N GLY A 272 -20.47 16.55 -20.49
CA GLY A 272 -21.01 16.78 -19.15
C GLY A 272 -20.25 16.09 -18.02
N ASP A 273 -19.13 15.41 -18.32
CA ASP A 273 -18.28 14.75 -17.34
C ASP A 273 -17.26 15.72 -16.73
N PHE A 274 -16.53 15.25 -15.71
CA PHE A 274 -15.38 15.99 -15.17
C PHE A 274 -14.31 16.24 -16.24
N LEU A 275 -13.60 17.35 -16.11
CA LEU A 275 -12.36 17.55 -16.86
C LEU A 275 -11.27 16.64 -16.29
N THR A 276 -10.41 16.12 -17.15
CA THR A 276 -9.15 15.50 -16.72
C THR A 276 -8.16 16.57 -16.24
N TRP A 277 -7.09 16.17 -15.54
CA TRP A 277 -6.01 17.08 -15.18
C TRP A 277 -5.34 17.73 -16.39
N ASP A 278 -5.22 17.02 -17.52
CA ASP A 278 -4.67 17.59 -18.75
C ASP A 278 -5.62 18.63 -19.36
N GLU A 279 -6.92 18.35 -19.38
CA GLU A 279 -7.93 19.32 -19.85
C GLU A 279 -8.03 20.54 -18.93
N LEU A 280 -7.84 20.35 -17.62
CA LEU A 280 -7.70 21.45 -16.66
C LEU A 280 -6.43 22.23 -16.94
N ALA A 281 -5.30 21.59 -17.24
CA ALA A 281 -4.06 22.29 -17.57
C ALA A 281 -4.23 23.18 -18.81
N ASP A 282 -4.87 22.65 -19.85
CA ASP A 282 -5.11 23.37 -21.11
C ASP A 282 -6.08 24.55 -20.97
N GLN A 283 -7.01 24.51 -20.01
CA GLN A 283 -8.08 25.51 -19.90
C GLN A 283 -7.95 26.42 -18.69
N LEU A 284 -7.67 25.88 -17.51
CA LEU A 284 -7.62 26.61 -16.25
C LEU A 284 -6.34 27.44 -16.15
N ILE A 285 -5.18 26.90 -16.52
CA ILE A 285 -3.90 27.62 -16.39
C ILE A 285 -3.89 28.89 -17.27
N PRO A 286 -4.25 28.85 -18.57
CA PRO A 286 -4.30 30.08 -19.37
C PRO A 286 -5.34 31.08 -18.85
N TYR A 287 -6.48 30.60 -18.35
CA TYR A 287 -7.51 31.45 -17.77
C TYR A 287 -7.02 32.18 -16.52
N VAL A 288 -6.39 31.46 -15.59
CA VAL A 288 -5.85 32.03 -14.34
C VAL A 288 -4.73 33.03 -14.65
N ASN A 289 -3.88 32.70 -15.62
CA ASN A 289 -2.81 33.58 -16.08
C ASN A 289 -3.34 34.87 -16.74
N ASP A 290 -4.33 34.77 -17.63
CA ASP A 290 -4.97 35.93 -18.28
C ASP A 290 -5.65 36.86 -17.25
N MET A 291 -6.25 36.27 -16.21
CA MET A 291 -6.85 37.00 -15.10
C MET A 291 -5.82 37.61 -14.13
N GLY A 292 -4.54 37.24 -14.23
CA GLY A 292 -3.44 37.81 -13.44
C GLY A 292 -3.31 37.30 -12.00
N PHE A 293 -3.86 36.12 -11.69
CA PHE A 293 -3.65 35.46 -10.40
C PHE A 293 -2.25 34.86 -10.33
N THR A 294 -1.70 34.74 -9.12
CA THR A 294 -0.35 34.16 -8.90
C THR A 294 -0.39 32.72 -8.44
N HIS A 295 -1.52 32.25 -7.90
CA HIS A 295 -1.69 30.89 -7.42
C HIS A 295 -3.07 30.33 -7.77
N ILE A 296 -3.13 29.01 -7.94
CA ILE A 296 -4.36 28.22 -7.92
C ILE A 296 -4.40 27.49 -6.57
N GLU A 297 -5.48 27.66 -5.82
CA GLU A 297 -5.75 26.84 -4.63
C GLU A 297 -6.86 25.85 -4.97
N PHE A 298 -6.58 24.56 -4.87
CA PHE A 298 -7.62 23.56 -5.03
C PHE A 298 -8.26 23.20 -3.69
N LEU A 299 -9.59 23.13 -3.68
CA LEU A 299 -10.31 22.31 -2.69
C LEU A 299 -9.73 20.87 -2.71
N PRO A 300 -9.91 20.07 -1.63
CA PRO A 300 -9.15 18.85 -1.46
C PRO A 300 -9.22 17.89 -2.65
N ILE A 301 -8.05 17.43 -3.09
CA ILE A 301 -7.90 16.54 -4.24
C ILE A 301 -7.49 15.12 -3.86
N SER A 302 -7.17 14.85 -2.59
CA SER A 302 -6.97 13.48 -2.08
C SER A 302 -8.21 12.63 -2.37
N GLU A 303 -8.09 11.32 -2.53
CA GLU A 303 -9.27 10.48 -2.84
C GLU A 303 -10.35 10.57 -1.74
N TYR A 304 -11.61 10.72 -2.16
CA TYR A 304 -12.79 10.85 -1.31
C TYR A 304 -14.01 10.12 -1.93
N PRO A 305 -14.90 9.52 -1.13
CA PRO A 305 -15.98 8.68 -1.65
C PRO A 305 -17.22 9.46 -2.12
N TYR A 306 -17.42 10.69 -1.65
CA TYR A 306 -18.69 11.41 -1.78
C TYR A 306 -18.52 12.84 -2.32
N ASP A 307 -19.06 13.11 -3.52
CA ASP A 307 -18.91 14.42 -4.20
C ASP A 307 -19.41 15.63 -3.41
N PRO A 308 -20.59 15.59 -2.76
CA PRO A 308 -21.06 16.74 -1.98
C PRO A 308 -20.23 17.05 -0.74
N SER A 309 -19.24 16.22 -0.37
CA SER A 309 -18.24 16.59 0.64
C SER A 309 -17.24 17.65 0.14
N TRP A 310 -17.22 17.91 -1.17
CA TRP A 310 -16.25 18.77 -1.86
C TRP A 310 -14.79 18.36 -1.66
N GLY A 311 -14.56 17.12 -1.21
CA GLY A 311 -13.24 16.59 -0.90
C GLY A 311 -12.86 16.61 0.58
N TYR A 312 -13.61 17.29 1.45
CA TYR A 312 -13.26 17.40 2.88
C TYR A 312 -13.49 16.13 3.71
N GLN A 313 -13.99 15.05 3.10
CA GLN A 313 -14.12 13.74 3.74
C GLN A 313 -13.24 12.73 3.01
N THR A 314 -11.92 12.82 3.24
CA THR A 314 -10.90 12.04 2.52
C THR A 314 -10.78 10.61 3.05
N THR A 315 -10.58 9.65 2.14
CA THR A 315 -10.27 8.25 2.49
C THR A 315 -8.94 7.77 1.95
N GLY A 316 -8.40 8.40 0.89
CA GLY A 316 -7.08 8.10 0.32
C GLY A 316 -6.16 9.32 0.32
N LEU A 317 -5.49 9.56 1.44
CA LEU A 317 -4.65 10.75 1.63
C LEU A 317 -3.50 10.88 0.61
N TYR A 318 -2.93 9.75 0.16
CA TYR A 318 -1.74 9.69 -0.70
C TYR A 318 -2.05 9.52 -2.19
N ALA A 319 -3.31 9.66 -2.61
CA ALA A 319 -3.70 9.55 -4.00
C ALA A 319 -4.47 10.80 -4.45
N PRO A 320 -4.08 11.47 -5.55
CA PRO A 320 -5.01 12.35 -6.25
C PRO A 320 -6.25 11.55 -6.65
N THR A 321 -7.43 12.14 -6.51
CA THR A 321 -8.68 11.46 -6.80
C THR A 321 -8.75 11.01 -8.26
N ALA A 322 -9.23 9.80 -8.49
CA ALA A 322 -9.34 9.20 -9.82
C ALA A 322 -10.36 9.90 -10.74
N ARG A 323 -11.18 10.82 -10.20
CA ARG A 323 -12.20 11.59 -10.93
C ARG A 323 -11.63 12.39 -12.10
N PHE A 324 -10.39 12.84 -11.99
CA PHE A 324 -9.76 13.74 -12.95
C PHE A 324 -8.64 13.05 -13.75
N GLY A 325 -8.58 11.72 -13.71
CA GLY A 325 -7.58 10.92 -14.39
C GLY A 325 -6.50 10.37 -13.46
N ASP A 326 -5.35 10.04 -14.02
CA ASP A 326 -4.25 9.45 -13.28
C ASP A 326 -3.42 10.50 -12.52
N ARG A 327 -2.57 10.00 -11.61
CA ARG A 327 -1.68 10.85 -10.81
C ARG A 327 -0.64 11.59 -11.67
N GLU A 328 -0.26 11.06 -12.83
CA GLU A 328 0.66 11.75 -13.72
C GLU A 328 0.01 12.96 -14.39
N GLY A 329 -1.29 12.91 -14.68
CA GLY A 329 -2.07 14.05 -15.11
C GLY A 329 -1.98 15.18 -14.11
N PHE A 330 -2.10 14.88 -12.81
CA PHE A 330 -1.91 15.90 -11.78
C PHE A 330 -0.49 16.47 -11.77
N ALA A 331 0.54 15.63 -11.91
CA ALA A 331 1.91 16.10 -12.03
C ALA A 331 2.12 17.02 -13.27
N ARG A 332 1.55 16.66 -14.42
CA ARG A 332 1.57 17.50 -15.64
C ARG A 332 0.83 18.81 -15.44
N PHE A 333 -0.28 18.82 -14.71
CA PHE A 333 -0.98 20.06 -14.35
C PHE A 333 -0.06 20.98 -13.53
N VAL A 334 0.57 20.46 -12.48
CA VAL A 334 1.46 21.26 -11.63
C VAL A 334 2.68 21.77 -12.41
N ASP A 335 3.31 20.92 -13.24
CA ASP A 335 4.41 21.33 -14.12
C ASP A 335 3.99 22.44 -15.08
N GLY A 336 2.82 22.31 -15.69
CA GLY A 336 2.23 23.32 -16.56
C GLY A 336 2.01 24.65 -15.83
N ALA A 337 1.50 24.61 -14.60
CA ALA A 337 1.25 25.79 -13.79
C ALA A 337 2.57 26.50 -13.43
N HIS A 338 3.57 25.74 -12.98
CA HIS A 338 4.90 26.27 -12.67
C HIS A 338 5.58 26.90 -13.87
N ARG A 339 5.48 26.27 -15.05
CA ARG A 339 6.04 26.81 -16.30
C ARG A 339 5.31 28.08 -16.77
N ALA A 340 4.08 28.28 -16.33
CA ALA A 340 3.33 29.53 -16.51
C ALA A 340 3.60 30.56 -15.39
N GLY A 341 4.43 30.24 -14.39
CA GLY A 341 4.72 31.11 -13.25
C GLY A 341 3.60 31.16 -12.20
N ILE A 342 2.72 30.15 -12.18
CA ILE A 342 1.59 30.04 -11.26
C ILE A 342 1.90 28.98 -10.20
N GLY A 343 1.78 29.34 -8.93
CA GLY A 343 1.91 28.38 -7.84
C GLY A 343 0.65 27.53 -7.63
N VAL A 344 0.80 26.32 -7.09
CA VAL A 344 -0.31 25.42 -6.76
C VAL A 344 -0.36 25.19 -5.26
N ILE A 345 -1.52 25.49 -4.65
CA ILE A 345 -1.83 25.26 -3.24
C ILE A 345 -2.91 24.18 -3.17
N LEU A 346 -2.81 23.28 -2.19
CA LEU A 346 -3.85 22.31 -1.92
C LEU A 346 -4.49 22.54 -0.56
N ASP A 347 -5.81 22.48 -0.51
CA ASP A 347 -6.51 22.20 0.73
C ASP A 347 -6.14 20.79 1.22
N TRP A 348 -5.52 20.77 2.39
CA TRP A 348 -5.11 19.57 3.10
C TRP A 348 -6.01 19.34 4.31
N VAL A 349 -6.48 18.10 4.49
CA VAL A 349 -7.52 17.75 5.46
C VAL A 349 -6.97 16.84 6.58
N PRO A 350 -6.11 17.34 7.49
CA PRO A 350 -5.57 16.56 8.59
C PRO A 350 -6.46 16.52 9.84
N ALA A 351 -7.60 17.23 9.82
CA ALA A 351 -8.43 17.44 11.01
C ALA A 351 -9.28 16.21 11.36
N HIS A 352 -9.86 15.57 10.35
CA HIS A 352 -10.79 14.46 10.52
C HIS A 352 -10.82 13.57 9.28
N PHE A 353 -11.47 12.42 9.38
CA PHE A 353 -11.73 11.49 8.28
C PHE A 353 -13.10 10.83 8.45
N PRO A 354 -13.78 10.42 7.36
CA PRO A 354 -15.10 9.81 7.45
C PRO A 354 -15.00 8.36 7.96
N THR A 355 -16.13 7.82 8.39
CA THR A 355 -16.21 6.47 9.01
C THR A 355 -16.56 5.35 8.03
N ASP A 356 -16.37 5.59 6.73
CA ASP A 356 -16.54 4.59 5.67
C ASP A 356 -15.77 3.31 5.98
N ALA A 357 -16.43 2.16 5.80
CA ALA A 357 -15.90 0.86 6.20
C ALA A 357 -14.57 0.52 5.52
N HIS A 358 -14.35 0.97 4.28
CA HIS A 358 -13.11 0.76 3.53
C HIS A 358 -11.96 1.68 3.99
N GLY A 359 -12.26 2.76 4.71
CA GLY A 359 -11.29 3.76 5.18
C GLY A 359 -10.67 3.42 6.54
N LEU A 360 -10.22 4.45 7.25
CA LEU A 360 -9.35 4.31 8.43
C LEU A 360 -10.07 3.95 9.74
N ALA A 361 -11.39 4.07 9.82
CA ALA A 361 -12.13 3.82 11.05
C ALA A 361 -11.99 2.36 11.50
N MET A 362 -11.70 2.14 12.78
CA MET A 362 -11.53 0.81 13.38
C MET A 362 -10.59 -0.10 12.59
N PHE A 363 -9.51 0.47 12.03
CA PHE A 363 -8.72 -0.14 10.96
C PHE A 363 -8.25 -1.57 11.24
N ASP A 364 -7.74 -1.82 12.44
CA ASP A 364 -7.24 -3.14 12.89
C ASP A 364 -8.12 -3.78 13.98
N GLY A 365 -9.38 -3.35 14.06
CA GLY A 365 -10.33 -3.77 15.09
C GLY A 365 -10.24 -2.94 16.37
N THR A 366 -9.37 -1.93 16.40
CA THR A 366 -9.26 -0.94 17.49
C THR A 366 -9.37 0.48 16.94
N ALA A 367 -9.55 1.45 17.84
CA ALA A 367 -9.40 2.88 17.52
C ALA A 367 -7.90 3.18 17.22
N LEU A 368 -7.48 2.85 16.00
CA LEU A 368 -6.08 2.88 15.58
C LEU A 368 -5.65 4.29 15.20
N TYR A 369 -6.35 4.86 14.20
CA TYR A 369 -6.10 6.19 13.66
C TYR A 369 -6.86 7.27 14.44
N GLU A 370 -8.08 6.96 14.85
CA GLU A 370 -8.92 7.77 15.71
C GLU A 370 -8.61 7.61 17.20
N HIS A 371 -9.04 8.58 18.00
CA HIS A 371 -8.90 8.46 19.46
C HIS A 371 -10.03 7.58 20.04
N ALA A 372 -9.70 6.63 20.92
CA ALA A 372 -10.67 5.69 21.49
C ALA A 372 -11.79 6.35 22.33
N ASP A 373 -11.49 7.45 23.03
CA ASP A 373 -12.50 8.28 23.67
C ASP A 373 -13.26 9.12 22.63
N PRO A 374 -14.56 8.89 22.41
CA PRO A 374 -15.34 9.58 21.37
C PRO A 374 -15.44 11.09 21.62
N ARG A 375 -15.25 11.57 22.85
CA ARG A 375 -15.22 13.01 23.17
C ARG A 375 -14.01 13.72 22.56
N LYS A 376 -12.99 12.96 22.14
CA LYS A 376 -11.76 13.43 21.49
C LYS A 376 -11.61 12.88 20.07
N GLY A 377 -12.24 11.74 19.78
CA GLY A 377 -12.07 10.98 18.56
C GLY A 377 -13.18 11.13 17.53
N PHE A 378 -14.18 11.98 17.78
CA PHE A 378 -15.35 12.08 16.91
C PHE A 378 -15.95 13.49 16.86
N HIS A 379 -16.26 13.98 15.67
CA HIS A 379 -17.08 15.17 15.44
C HIS A 379 -18.55 14.77 15.27
N PRO A 380 -19.43 15.01 16.27
CA PRO A 380 -20.82 14.58 16.21
C PRO A 380 -21.62 15.32 15.12
N ASP A 381 -21.32 16.60 14.89
CA ASP A 381 -22.04 17.42 13.91
C ASP A 381 -21.68 17.08 12.46
N TRP A 382 -20.47 16.55 12.23
CA TRP A 382 -19.97 16.17 10.89
C TRP A 382 -20.04 14.66 10.65
N ASN A 383 -20.31 13.88 11.69
CA ASN A 383 -20.32 12.42 11.66
C ASN A 383 -18.98 11.81 11.18
N THR A 384 -17.86 12.41 11.61
CA THR A 384 -16.50 12.02 11.21
C THR A 384 -15.61 11.70 12.40
N ALA A 385 -14.63 10.82 12.21
CA ALA A 385 -13.63 10.49 13.21
C ALA A 385 -12.48 11.52 13.22
N ILE A 386 -11.86 11.73 14.37
CA ILE A 386 -10.76 12.68 14.59
C ILE A 386 -9.47 11.88 14.78
N TYR A 387 -8.42 12.24 14.03
CA TYR A 387 -7.11 11.63 14.16
C TYR A 387 -6.56 11.76 15.60
N ASN A 388 -6.00 10.66 16.12
CA ASN A 388 -5.31 10.66 17.39
C ASN A 388 -3.91 11.27 17.25
N PHE A 389 -3.83 12.61 17.25
CA PHE A 389 -2.56 13.35 17.13
C PHE A 389 -1.54 13.03 18.23
N GLY A 390 -1.99 12.47 19.36
CA GLY A 390 -1.12 12.00 20.45
C GLY A 390 -0.38 10.70 20.12
N ARG A 391 -0.84 9.96 19.10
CA ARG A 391 -0.21 8.71 18.66
C ARG A 391 0.86 8.99 17.61
N ARG A 392 2.05 8.44 17.86
CA ARG A 392 3.27 8.71 17.10
C ARG A 392 3.13 8.35 15.61
N GLU A 393 2.58 7.19 15.33
CA GLU A 393 2.42 6.66 13.97
C GLU A 393 1.34 7.44 13.20
N VAL A 394 0.28 7.86 13.88
CA VAL A 394 -0.77 8.73 13.29
C VAL A 394 -0.21 10.11 12.96
N LYS A 395 0.57 10.71 13.86
CA LYS A 395 1.29 11.95 13.57
C LYS A 395 2.26 11.76 12.39
N SER A 396 2.95 10.62 12.33
CA SER A 396 3.88 10.31 11.25
C SER A 396 3.17 10.16 9.91
N LEU A 397 2.02 9.49 9.86
CA LEU A 397 1.15 9.42 8.67
C LEU A 397 0.85 10.84 8.15
N LEU A 398 0.33 11.73 9.00
CA LEU A 398 -0.06 13.07 8.56
C LEU A 398 1.14 13.92 8.11
N ILE A 399 2.26 13.89 8.85
CA ILE A 399 3.48 14.61 8.44
C ILE A 399 3.99 14.09 7.09
N ASN A 400 4.03 12.76 6.91
CA ASN A 400 4.46 12.17 5.65
C ASN A 400 3.50 12.50 4.51
N ASN A 401 2.21 12.68 4.78
CA ASN A 401 1.25 13.07 3.75
C ASN A 401 1.46 14.51 3.28
N ALA A 402 1.73 15.44 4.19
CA ALA A 402 2.10 16.81 3.82
C ALA A 402 3.39 16.83 2.98
N LEU A 403 4.42 16.08 3.39
CA LEU A 403 5.67 15.95 2.63
C LEU A 403 5.47 15.27 1.29
N PHE A 404 4.58 14.27 1.21
CA PHE A 404 4.28 13.56 -0.02
C PHE A 404 3.80 14.50 -1.13
N TRP A 405 2.87 15.41 -0.83
CA TRP A 405 2.39 16.38 -1.81
C TRP A 405 3.50 17.32 -2.32
N ALA A 406 4.34 17.80 -1.41
CA ALA A 406 5.46 18.67 -1.76
C ALA A 406 6.56 17.93 -2.56
N GLU A 407 6.92 16.71 -2.16
CA GLU A 407 8.05 15.98 -2.74
C GLU A 407 7.70 15.20 -4.00
N MET A 408 6.48 14.65 -4.10
CA MET A 408 6.05 13.84 -5.25
C MET A 408 5.35 14.64 -6.34
N PHE A 409 4.70 15.76 -5.98
CA PHE A 409 3.92 16.58 -6.90
C PHE A 409 4.33 18.05 -6.93
N HIS A 410 5.37 18.45 -6.20
CA HIS A 410 5.94 19.80 -6.19
C HIS A 410 4.95 20.91 -5.78
N VAL A 411 3.88 20.58 -5.05
CA VAL A 411 2.89 21.56 -4.56
C VAL A 411 3.57 22.65 -3.71
N ASP A 412 3.23 23.92 -3.94
CA ASP A 412 3.89 25.09 -3.34
C ASP A 412 3.37 25.43 -1.92
N GLY A 413 2.19 24.95 -1.56
CA GLY A 413 1.61 25.23 -0.25
C GLY A 413 0.44 24.33 0.11
N LEU A 414 0.13 24.28 1.41
CA LEU A 414 -1.04 23.60 1.93
C LEU A 414 -1.88 24.58 2.74
N ARG A 415 -3.18 24.61 2.50
CA ARG A 415 -4.15 25.26 3.39
C ARG A 415 -4.80 24.21 4.28
N VAL A 416 -4.94 24.50 5.57
CA VAL A 416 -5.66 23.63 6.50
C VAL A 416 -6.97 24.29 6.86
N ASP A 417 -8.09 23.64 6.53
CA ASP A 417 -9.40 24.09 6.94
C ASP A 417 -9.67 23.83 8.43
N ALA A 418 -10.56 24.63 9.01
CA ALA A 418 -11.16 24.39 10.33
C ALA A 418 -10.14 24.05 11.44
N VAL A 419 -8.99 24.75 11.50
CA VAL A 419 -7.93 24.50 12.50
C VAL A 419 -8.44 24.54 13.94
N ALA A 420 -9.47 25.34 14.22
CA ALA A 420 -10.13 25.39 15.53
C ALA A 420 -10.76 24.05 15.96
N SER A 421 -11.05 23.13 15.03
CA SER A 421 -11.50 21.76 15.33
C SER A 421 -10.38 20.87 15.87
N MET A 422 -9.12 21.21 15.60
CA MET A 422 -7.93 20.48 16.04
C MET A 422 -7.34 21.01 17.35
N LEU A 423 -7.51 22.30 17.63
CA LEU A 423 -7.04 23.01 18.84
C LEU A 423 -7.98 22.78 20.02
#